data_AF-A0A3A5W1T1-F1
#
_entry.id   AF-A0A3A5W1T1-F1
#
_cell.length_a   1.000
_cell.length_b   1.000
_cell.length_c   1.000
_cell.angle_alpha   90.00
_cell.angle_beta   90.00
_cell.angle_gamma   90.00
#
_symmetry.space_group_name_H-M   'P 1'
#
loop_
_entity.id
_entity.type
_entity.pdbx_description
1 polymer ?
#
loop_
_entity_poly.entity_id
_entity_poly.type
_entity_poly.pdbx_seq_one_letter_code
_entity_poly.pdbx_strand_id
1 'polypeptide(L)'
;MQRTALTVPQATAAAAFLYAVLFAGHIFTAAQNYERAFQVVAGLITVMTFSVAIWIQIIGKFSEIEQKIRANTTGFIFGLPLSVGLSWAYSEQSFDVWTTILFLVLTTLTHAVHRIFILRNKA
;
A
#
# COMPACT_ATOMS: atom_id res chain seq x y z
N MET A 1 14.53 -25.61 1.96
CA MET A 1 15.26 -24.33 2.07
C MET A 1 14.35 -23.32 2.77
N GLN A 2 14.49 -23.11 4.08
CA GLN A 2 13.77 -22.04 4.78
C GLN A 2 14.32 -20.70 4.26
N ARG A 3 13.55 -19.96 3.46
CA ARG A 3 13.91 -18.57 3.14
C ARG A 3 13.80 -17.78 4.44
N THR A 4 14.91 -17.22 4.91
CA THR A 4 14.96 -16.30 6.04
C THR A 4 13.98 -15.15 5.82
N ALA A 5 13.25 -14.77 6.88
CA ALA A 5 12.41 -13.58 6.86
C ALA A 5 13.27 -12.35 6.53
N LEU A 6 12.73 -11.42 5.74
CA LEU A 6 13.43 -10.18 5.45
C LEU A 6 13.46 -9.29 6.70
N THR A 7 14.25 -8.23 6.67
CA THR A 7 14.07 -7.11 7.61
C THR A 7 12.94 -6.18 7.14
N VAL A 8 12.37 -5.38 8.05
CA VAL A 8 11.34 -4.39 7.69
C VAL A 8 11.80 -3.43 6.58
N PRO A 9 13.02 -2.87 6.60
CA PRO A 9 13.50 -2.03 5.49
C PRO A 9 13.60 -2.78 4.16
N GLN A 10 14.09 -4.02 4.14
CA GLN A 10 14.18 -4.83 2.92
C GLN A 10 12.79 -5.15 2.35
N ALA A 11 11.85 -5.54 3.20
CA ALA A 11 10.47 -5.79 2.78
C ALA A 11 9.77 -4.51 2.29
N THR A 12 10.07 -3.37 2.91
CA THR A 12 9.57 -2.05 2.49
C THR A 12 10.13 -1.67 1.11
N ALA A 13 11.42 -1.85 0.87
CA ALA A 13 12.04 -1.61 -0.43
C ALA A 13 11.46 -2.53 -1.52
N ALA A 14 11.22 -3.80 -1.20
CA ALA A 14 10.58 -4.72 -2.13
C ALA A 14 9.11 -4.34 -2.43
N ALA A 15 8.36 -3.88 -1.42
CA ALA A 15 7.01 -3.34 -1.64
C ALA A 15 7.05 -2.08 -2.49
N ALA A 16 7.97 -1.14 -2.23
CA ALA A 16 8.14 0.06 -3.03
C ALA A 16 8.51 -0.26 -4.49
N PHE A 17 9.36 -1.26 -4.72
CA PHE A 17 9.70 -1.73 -6.06
C PHE A 17 8.47 -2.29 -6.80
N LEU A 18 7.67 -3.14 -6.13
CA LEU A 18 6.42 -3.64 -6.71
C LEU A 18 5.45 -2.50 -7.06
N TYR A 19 5.33 -1.51 -6.17
CA TYR A 19 4.53 -0.31 -6.43
C TYR A 19 5.04 0.45 -7.66
N ALA A 20 6.36 0.64 -7.78
CA ALA A 20 6.98 1.31 -8.91
C ALA A 20 6.73 0.56 -10.23
N VAL A 21 6.77 -0.77 -10.22
CA VAL A 21 6.43 -1.60 -11.38
C VAL A 21 4.97 -1.42 -11.78
N LEU A 22 4.04 -1.44 -10.82
CA LEU A 22 2.63 -1.18 -11.08
C LEU A 22 2.42 0.24 -11.66
N PHE A 23 3.09 1.24 -11.09
CA PHE A 23 3.02 2.63 -11.56
C PHE A 23 3.57 2.79 -12.99
N ALA A 24 4.69 2.13 -13.30
CA ALA A 24 5.20 2.08 -14.68
C ALA A 24 4.23 1.38 -15.63
N GLY A 25 3.60 0.28 -15.18
CA GLY A 25 2.54 -0.40 -15.92
C GLY A 25 1.32 0.48 -16.18
N HIS A 26 0.93 1.31 -15.21
CA HIS A 26 -0.14 2.29 -15.36
C HIS A 26 0.17 3.30 -16.46
N ILE A 27 1.39 3.86 -16.49
CA ILE A 27 1.83 4.77 -17.56
C ILE A 27 1.84 4.05 -18.92
N PHE A 28 2.39 2.85 -18.98
CA PHE A 28 2.49 2.08 -20.22
C PHE A 28 1.10 1.75 -20.79
N THR A 29 0.18 1.26 -19.97
CA THR A 29 -1.19 0.91 -20.41
C THR A 29 -1.98 2.13 -20.85
N ALA A 30 -1.81 3.28 -20.17
CA ALA A 30 -2.37 4.56 -20.60
C ALA A 30 -1.82 4.99 -21.97
N ALA A 31 -0.50 4.92 -22.17
CA ALA A 31 0.15 5.31 -23.42
C ALA A 31 -0.30 4.46 -24.63
N GLN A 32 -0.69 3.20 -24.39
CA GLN A 32 -1.18 2.28 -25.43
C GLN A 32 -2.71 2.26 -25.59
N ASN A 33 -3.45 3.09 -24.85
CA ASN A 33 -4.92 3.12 -24.83
C ASN A 33 -5.57 1.76 -24.45
N TYR A 34 -4.91 0.98 -23.59
CA TYR A 34 -5.43 -0.31 -23.12
C TYR A 34 -6.36 -0.13 -21.91
N GLU A 35 -7.56 0.41 -22.15
CA GLU A 35 -8.50 0.87 -21.12
C GLU A 35 -8.75 -0.14 -19.98
N ARG A 36 -9.04 -1.40 -20.31
CA ARG A 36 -9.28 -2.43 -19.28
C ARG A 36 -8.03 -2.73 -18.44
N ALA A 37 -6.87 -2.80 -19.08
CA ALA A 37 -5.61 -3.06 -18.37
C ALA A 37 -5.23 -1.87 -17.49
N PHE A 38 -5.43 -0.66 -17.99
CA PHE A 38 -5.26 0.58 -17.24
C PHE A 38 -6.10 0.59 -15.96
N GLN A 39 -7.41 0.32 -16.08
CA GLN A 39 -8.32 0.26 -14.93
C GLN A 39 -7.91 -0.80 -13.91
N VAL A 40 -7.49 -1.99 -14.37
CA VAL A 40 -7.00 -3.06 -13.48
C VAL A 40 -5.74 -2.62 -12.74
N VAL A 41 -4.75 -2.05 -13.43
CA VAL A 41 -3.50 -1.60 -12.81
C VAL A 41 -3.74 -0.45 -11.84
N ALA A 42 -4.58 0.52 -12.20
CA ALA A 42 -5.01 1.59 -11.30
C ALA A 42 -5.66 1.04 -10.03
N GLY A 43 -6.56 0.05 -10.17
CA GLY A 43 -7.17 -0.64 -9.03
C GLY A 43 -6.15 -1.35 -8.14
N LEU A 44 -5.13 -2.00 -8.72
CA LEU A 44 -4.06 -2.65 -7.97
C LEU A 44 -3.20 -1.63 -7.19
N ILE A 45 -2.87 -0.49 -7.80
CA ILE A 45 -2.18 0.62 -7.13
C ILE A 45 -3.03 1.11 -5.96
N THR A 46 -4.32 1.32 -6.16
CA THR A 46 -5.26 1.78 -5.12
C THR A 46 -5.30 0.82 -3.93
N VAL A 47 -5.46 -0.48 -4.17
CA VAL A 47 -5.44 -1.49 -3.11
C VAL A 47 -4.10 -1.45 -2.38
N MET A 48 -2.99 -1.42 -3.12
CA MET A 48 -1.66 -1.41 -2.54
C MET A 48 -1.39 -0.16 -1.68
N THR A 49 -1.84 1.02 -2.11
CA THR A 49 -1.75 2.28 -1.37
C THR A 49 -2.47 2.22 -0.03
N PHE A 50 -3.71 1.70 0.00
CA PHE A 50 -4.45 1.61 1.26
C PHE A 50 -3.89 0.52 2.18
N SER A 51 -3.28 -0.53 1.63
CA SER A 51 -2.82 -1.70 2.37
C SER A 51 -1.29 -1.86 2.42
N VAL A 52 -0.50 -0.79 2.32
CA VAL A 52 0.99 -0.85 2.27
C VAL A 52 1.56 -1.72 3.39
N ALA A 53 1.09 -1.53 4.64
CA ALA A 53 1.51 -2.33 5.78
C ALA A 53 1.33 -3.85 5.59
N ILE A 54 0.21 -4.27 4.99
CA ILE A 54 -0.10 -5.68 4.76
C ILE A 54 0.88 -6.24 3.72
N TRP A 55 1.18 -5.49 2.66
CA TRP A 55 2.16 -5.90 1.64
C TRP A 55 3.57 -6.03 2.21
N ILE A 56 4.02 -5.07 3.02
CA ILE A 56 5.33 -5.15 3.70
C ILE A 56 5.40 -6.41 4.57
N GLN A 57 4.33 -6.73 5.31
CA GLN A 57 4.28 -7.92 6.16
C GLN A 57 4.27 -9.23 5.36
N ILE A 58 3.49 -9.33 4.28
CA ILE A 58 3.43 -10.51 3.41
C ILE A 58 4.79 -10.77 2.76
N ILE A 59 5.41 -9.73 2.18
CA ILE A 59 6.72 -9.83 1.53
C ILE A 59 7.81 -10.17 2.54
N GLY A 60 7.76 -9.54 3.71
CA GLY A 60 8.73 -9.76 4.79
C GLY A 60 8.62 -11.11 5.48
N LYS A 61 7.47 -11.79 5.36
CA LYS A 61 7.16 -13.07 6.02
C LYS A 61 7.36 -13.02 7.54
N PHE A 62 6.97 -11.92 8.17
CA PHE A 62 7.16 -11.74 9.61
C PHE A 62 6.29 -12.68 10.43
N SER A 63 6.91 -13.45 11.33
CA SER A 63 6.22 -14.21 12.38
C SER A 63 6.01 -13.34 13.61
N GLU A 64 7.06 -12.60 14.00
CA GLU A 64 7.15 -11.87 15.25
C GLU A 64 6.25 -10.64 15.28
N ILE A 65 5.57 -10.44 16.42
CA ILE A 65 4.64 -9.32 16.60
C ILE A 65 5.34 -7.97 16.49
N GLU A 66 6.57 -7.87 16.99
CA GLU A 66 7.33 -6.63 16.94
C GLU A 66 7.62 -6.22 15.48
N GLN A 67 7.98 -7.17 14.62
CA GLN A 67 8.21 -6.93 13.20
C GLN A 67 6.91 -6.54 12.49
N LYS A 68 5.78 -7.22 12.81
CA LYS A 68 4.46 -6.88 12.26
C LYS A 68 4.00 -5.48 12.65
N ILE A 69 4.20 -5.08 13.91
CA ILE A 69 3.89 -3.72 14.38
C ILE A 69 4.78 -2.69 13.69
N ARG A 70 6.10 -2.94 13.61
CA ARG A 70 7.03 -2.04 12.90
C ARG A 70 6.63 -1.89 11.43
N ALA A 71 6.31 -2.99 10.74
CA ALA A 71 5.82 -2.98 9.37
C ALA A 71 4.50 -2.21 9.21
N ASN A 72 3.58 -2.35 10.17
CA ASN A 72 2.33 -1.59 10.21
C ASN A 72 2.58 -0.08 10.32
N THR A 73 3.45 0.34 11.25
CA THR A 73 3.80 1.75 11.43
C THR A 73 4.51 2.30 10.20
N THR A 74 5.50 1.58 9.65
CA THR A 74 6.19 1.99 8.42
C THR A 74 5.21 2.12 7.24
N GLY A 75 4.34 1.12 7.06
CA GLY A 75 3.33 1.14 6.01
C GLY A 75 2.34 2.29 6.18
N PHE A 76 1.96 2.64 7.41
CA PHE A 76 1.06 3.77 7.67
C PHE A 76 1.70 5.11 7.31
N ILE A 77 2.96 5.31 7.70
CA ILE A 77 3.73 6.53 7.39
C ILE A 77 3.81 6.76 5.88
N PHE A 78 4.04 5.71 5.08
CA PHE A 78 4.08 5.82 3.62
C PHE A 78 2.69 5.85 2.98
N GLY A 79 1.72 5.12 3.54
CA GLY A 79 0.35 5.05 3.03
C GLY A 79 -0.35 6.41 3.05
N LEU A 80 -0.12 7.23 4.08
CA LEU A 80 -0.72 8.57 4.18
C LEU A 80 -0.40 9.48 2.99
N PRO A 81 0.88 9.82 2.68
CA PRO A 81 1.19 10.66 1.53
C PRO A 81 0.81 9.98 0.19
N LEU A 82 0.95 8.66 0.07
CA LEU A 82 0.50 7.94 -1.13
C LEU A 82 -1.01 8.08 -1.36
N SER A 83 -1.81 8.05 -0.30
CA SER A 83 -3.26 8.21 -0.38
C SER A 83 -3.68 9.62 -0.82
N VAL A 84 -2.90 10.65 -0.48
CA VAL A 84 -3.09 12.02 -0.98
C VAL A 84 -2.73 12.11 -2.47
N GLY A 85 -1.64 11.47 -2.91
CA GLY A 85 -1.30 11.39 -4.33
C GLY A 85 -2.38 10.63 -5.12
N LEU A 86 -2.95 9.58 -4.53
CA LEU A 86 -4.03 8.81 -5.12
C LEU A 86 -5.33 9.60 -5.20
N SER A 87 -5.70 10.38 -4.18
CA SER A 87 -6.90 11.23 -4.23
C SER A 87 -6.79 12.28 -5.32
N TRP A 88 -5.60 12.89 -5.46
CA TRP A 88 -5.29 13.82 -6.55
C TRP A 88 -5.46 13.17 -7.93
N ALA A 89 -4.96 11.94 -8.10
CA ALA A 89 -5.11 11.20 -9.35
C ALA A 89 -6.58 10.86 -9.69
N TYR A 90 -7.38 10.51 -8.68
CA TYR A 90 -8.81 10.23 -8.84
C TYR A 90 -9.67 11.49 -9.02
N SER A 91 -9.13 12.67 -8.68
CA SER A 91 -9.82 13.96 -8.78
C SER A 91 -9.38 14.77 -9.99
N GLU A 92 -9.15 14.09 -11.13
CA GLU A 92 -8.70 14.70 -12.38
C GLU A 92 -7.46 15.59 -12.21
N GLN A 93 -6.51 15.16 -11.36
CA GLN A 93 -5.27 15.90 -11.11
C GLN A 93 -5.50 17.26 -10.44
N SER A 94 -6.56 17.37 -9.64
CA SER A 94 -6.87 18.54 -8.82
C SER A 94 -6.93 18.18 -7.34
N PHE A 95 -6.83 19.20 -6.47
CA PHE A 95 -6.93 18.99 -5.03
C PHE A 95 -8.41 19.05 -4.59
N ASP A 96 -9.05 17.89 -4.49
CA ASP A 96 -10.38 17.76 -3.89
C ASP A 96 -10.27 17.39 -2.40
N VAL A 97 -10.82 18.26 -1.54
CA VAL A 97 -10.71 18.12 -0.08
C VAL A 97 -11.42 16.87 0.41
N TRP A 98 -12.64 16.60 -0.08
CA TRP A 98 -13.46 15.52 0.42
C TRP A 98 -12.93 14.14 0.03
N THR A 99 -12.48 13.98 -1.20
CA THR A 99 -11.83 12.76 -1.70
C THR A 99 -10.53 12.51 -0.97
N THR A 100 -9.75 13.56 -0.70
CA THR A 100 -8.52 13.45 0.08
C THR A 100 -8.79 13.01 1.52
N ILE A 101 -9.78 13.59 2.19
CA ILE A 101 -10.20 13.17 3.53
C ILE A 101 -10.65 11.71 3.51
N LEU A 102 -11.48 11.32 2.53
CA LEU A 102 -11.96 9.94 2.39
C LEU A 102 -10.79 8.95 2.27
N PHE A 103 -9.81 9.25 1.43
CA PHE A 103 -8.67 8.35 1.20
C PHE A 103 -7.74 8.27 2.41
N LEU A 104 -7.54 9.38 3.13
CA LEU A 104 -6.80 9.39 4.40
C LEU A 104 -7.52 8.56 5.47
N VAL A 105 -8.86 8.68 5.56
CA VAL A 105 -9.68 7.88 6.48
C VAL A 105 -9.59 6.40 6.13
N LEU A 106 -9.75 6.03 4.86
CA LEU A 106 -9.63 4.64 4.40
C LEU A 106 -8.26 4.05 4.71
N THR A 107 -7.19 4.81 4.45
CA THR A 107 -5.81 4.41 4.79
C THR A 107 -5.65 4.18 6.29
N THR A 108 -6.13 5.13 7.10
CA THR A 108 -6.04 5.06 8.57
C THR A 108 -6.82 3.88 9.13
N LEU A 109 -8.06 3.68 8.67
CA LEU A 109 -8.90 2.57 9.09
C LEU A 109 -8.27 1.22 8.70
N THR A 110 -7.75 1.09 7.48
CA THR A 110 -7.08 -0.14 7.03
C THR A 110 -5.89 -0.49 7.93
N HIS A 111 -5.06 0.49 8.27
CA HIS A 111 -3.90 0.28 9.15
C HIS A 111 -4.32 0.01 10.60
N ALA A 112 -5.35 0.68 11.11
CA ALA A 112 -5.88 0.47 12.45
C ALA A 112 -6.48 -0.93 12.61
N VAL A 113 -7.35 -1.35 11.68
CA VAL A 113 -7.93 -2.71 11.66
C VAL A 113 -6.84 -3.76 11.55
N HIS A 114 -5.86 -3.57 10.66
CA HIS A 114 -4.73 -4.48 10.55
C HIS A 114 -3.93 -4.57 11.87
N ARG A 115 -3.70 -3.44 12.55
CA ARG A 115 -3.01 -3.41 13.84
C ARG A 115 -3.79 -4.14 14.93
N ILE A 116 -5.12 -3.96 14.98
CA ILE A 116 -6.00 -4.70 15.90
C ILE A 116 -5.91 -6.21 15.62
N PHE A 117 -5.93 -6.62 14.36
CA PHE A 117 -5.79 -8.03 13.98
C PHE A 117 -4.45 -8.62 14.44
N ILE A 118 -3.34 -7.90 14.22
CA ILE A 118 -2.00 -8.31 14.70
C ILE A 118 -1.98 -8.53 16.21
N LEU A 119 -2.60 -7.61 16.98
CA LEU A 119 -2.61 -7.67 18.44
C LEU A 119 -3.56 -8.76 18.97
N ARG A 120 -4.68 -9.02 18.30
CA ARG A 120 -5.66 -10.05 18.69
C ARG A 120 -5.16 -11.47 18.42
N ASN A 121 -4.47 -11.72 17.31
CA ASN A 121 -3.88 -13.02 17.00
C ASN A 121 -2.64 -13.37 17.86
N LYS A 122 -2.45 -12.65 18.97
CA LYS A 122 -1.46 -12.91 20.01
C LYS A 122 -2.05 -13.69 21.21
N ALA A 123 -3.37 -13.72 21.34
CA ALA A 123 -4.11 -14.51 22.33
C ALA A 123 -4.53 -15.85 21.71
#